data_AF-A0AAU7T390-F1
#
_entry.id   AF-A0AAU7T390-F1
#
_cell.length_a   1.000
_cell.length_b   1.000
_cell.length_c   1.000
_cell.angle_alpha   90.00
_cell.angle_beta   90.00
_cell.angle_gamma   90.00
#
_symmetry.space_group_name_H-M   'P 1'
#
loop_
_entity.id
_entity.type
_entity.pdbx_description
1 polymer ?
#
loop_
_entity_poly.entity_id
_entity_poly.type
_entity_poly.pdbx_seq_one_letter_code
_entity_poly.pdbx_strand_id
1 'polypeptide(L)'
;MAAFAAKKYECSTDEAYETCSSGLRSVQVLIGKHPRPPVISLQAAGPATESTTRLTEFVPEALELAHVNPRDQITAWLKQHVDKPAAKTTIGDWNVEYSTEVDTEAPGAILTLTDTLCKANCGAE
;
A
#
# COMPACT_ATOMS: atom_id res chain seq x y z
N MET A 1 10.37 3.31 -8.58
CA MET A 1 10.13 4.50 -7.72
C MET A 1 10.49 5.84 -8.34
N ALA A 2 11.21 5.89 -9.47
CA ALA A 2 11.31 7.10 -10.29
C ALA A 2 9.93 7.72 -10.61
N ALA A 3 8.88 6.91 -10.76
CA ALA A 3 7.51 7.37 -10.99
C ALA A 3 6.92 8.15 -9.79
N PHE A 4 7.19 7.73 -8.56
CA PHE A 4 6.77 8.44 -7.34
C PHE A 4 7.61 9.70 -7.10
N ALA A 5 8.93 9.62 -7.32
CA ALA A 5 9.81 10.79 -7.26
C ALA A 5 9.38 11.87 -8.28
N ALA A 6 8.97 11.48 -9.49
CA ALA A 6 8.42 12.39 -10.50
C ALA A 6 7.11 13.08 -10.05
N LYS A 7 6.39 12.50 -9.09
CA LYS A 7 5.19 13.06 -8.46
C LYS A 7 5.49 13.85 -7.18
N LYS A 8 6.75 14.23 -6.95
CA LYS A 8 7.22 14.97 -5.77
C LYS A 8 7.09 14.18 -4.45
N TYR A 9 7.13 12.86 -4.52
CA TYR A 9 7.33 12.07 -3.31
C TYR A 9 8.82 12.10 -2.93
N GLU A 10 9.09 12.22 -1.65
CA GLU A 10 10.42 12.03 -1.09
C GLU A 10 10.61 10.54 -0.86
N CYS A 11 11.52 9.94 -1.63
CA CYS A 11 11.81 8.52 -1.55
C CYS A 11 13.13 8.29 -0.82
N SER A 12 13.10 7.39 0.16
CA SER A 12 14.27 6.89 0.87
C SER A 12 14.29 5.38 0.82
N THR A 13 15.49 4.81 0.79
CA THR A 13 15.71 3.36 0.86
C THR A 13 16.25 3.04 2.25
N ASP A 14 15.64 2.08 2.93
CA ASP A 14 16.01 1.59 4.25
C ASP A 14 16.05 0.06 4.23
N GLU A 15 17.23 -0.51 4.47
CA GLU A 15 17.49 -1.96 4.44
C GLU A 15 16.91 -2.68 3.21
N ALA A 16 15.76 -3.34 3.38
CA ALA A 16 15.04 -4.11 2.37
C ALA A 16 13.80 -3.38 1.82
N TYR A 17 13.59 -2.12 2.16
CA TYR A 17 12.43 -1.34 1.79
C TYR A 17 12.83 -0.05 1.10
N GLU A 18 12.00 0.39 0.17
CA GLU A 18 12.04 1.78 -0.28
C GLU A 18 10.68 2.41 -0.01
N THR A 19 10.73 3.56 0.66
CA THR A 19 9.58 4.28 1.15
C THR A 19 9.53 5.63 0.47
N CYS A 20 8.45 5.91 -0.25
CA CYS A 20 8.16 7.19 -0.87
C CYS A 20 7.01 7.87 -0.11
N SER A 21 7.24 9.04 0.47
CA SER A 21 6.24 9.78 1.24
C SER A 21 5.93 11.15 0.63
N SER A 22 4.70 11.62 0.85
CA SER A 22 4.23 12.94 0.43
C SER A 22 3.11 13.41 1.37
N GLY A 23 3.48 14.27 2.33
CA GLY A 23 2.59 14.72 3.40
C GLY A 23 2.12 13.56 4.27
N LEU A 24 0.81 13.36 4.38
CA LEU A 24 0.19 12.29 5.17
C LEU A 24 0.05 10.97 4.42
N ARG A 25 0.77 10.77 3.31
CA ARG A 25 0.70 9.55 2.49
C ARG A 25 2.09 8.97 2.35
N SER A 26 2.19 7.65 2.42
CA SER A 26 3.42 6.93 2.12
C SER A 26 3.15 5.66 1.34
N VAL A 27 4.13 5.28 0.54
CA VAL A 27 4.20 4.00 -0.18
C VAL A 27 5.49 3.36 0.22
N GLN A 28 5.41 2.16 0.76
CA GLN A 28 6.55 1.34 1.06
C GLN A 28 6.52 0.12 0.14
N VAL A 29 7.64 -0.20 -0.48
CA VAL A 29 7.78 -1.40 -1.30
C VAL A 29 8.96 -2.22 -0.80
N LEU A 30 8.77 -3.54 -0.71
CA LEU A 30 9.89 -4.44 -0.44
C LEU A 30 10.77 -4.50 -1.70
N ILE A 31 12.03 -4.11 -1.57
CA ILE A 31 13.01 -4.16 -2.66
C ILE A 31 13.68 -5.53 -2.64
N GLY A 32 13.78 -6.14 -3.82
CA GLY A 32 14.36 -7.47 -3.96
C GLY A 32 14.67 -7.79 -5.41
N LYS A 33 15.16 -9.00 -5.68
CA LYS A 33 15.48 -9.47 -7.03
C LYS A 33 14.26 -9.93 -7.83
N HIS A 34 13.05 -9.62 -7.37
CA HIS A 34 11.82 -10.02 -8.03
C HIS A 34 11.50 -9.09 -9.22
N PRO A 35 10.93 -9.63 -10.31
CA PRO A 35 10.58 -8.83 -11.48
C PRO A 35 9.49 -7.78 -11.20
N ARG A 36 8.68 -7.99 -10.15
CA ARG A 36 7.75 -7.01 -9.57
C ARG A 36 7.92 -6.96 -8.06
N PRO A 37 7.67 -5.81 -7.40
CA PRO A 37 7.79 -5.70 -5.95
C PRO A 37 6.86 -6.74 -5.27
N PRO A 38 7.39 -7.61 -4.42
CA PRO A 38 6.61 -8.68 -3.79
C PRO A 38 5.67 -8.19 -2.69
N VAL A 39 5.97 -7.04 -2.08
CA VAL A 39 5.11 -6.38 -1.10
C VAL A 39 5.03 -4.89 -1.42
N ILE A 40 3.82 -4.36 -1.40
CA ILE A 40 3.54 -2.93 -1.53
C ILE A 40 2.58 -2.54 -0.40
N SER A 41 2.98 -1.61 0.44
CA SER A 41 2.17 -1.07 1.52
C SER A 41 1.87 0.40 1.25
N LEU A 42 0.60 0.75 1.15
CA LEU A 42 0.10 2.11 0.99
C LEU A 42 -0.45 2.57 2.33
N GLN A 43 -0.02 3.72 2.81
CA GLN A 43 -0.40 4.21 4.12
C GLN A 43 -0.89 5.65 4.02
N ALA A 44 -1.89 5.96 4.84
CA ALA A 44 -2.36 7.32 5.06
C ALA A 44 -2.42 7.58 6.57
N ALA A 45 -1.76 8.63 7.04
CA ALA A 45 -1.76 9.02 8.44
C ALA A 45 -2.96 9.91 8.80
N GLY A 46 -3.35 9.89 10.07
CA GLY A 46 -4.40 10.72 10.65
C GLY A 46 -5.61 9.92 11.16
N PRO A 47 -6.66 10.61 11.64
CA PRO A 47 -7.86 9.98 12.19
C PRO A 47 -8.48 8.98 11.22
N ALA A 48 -8.98 7.84 11.73
CA ALA A 48 -9.44 6.69 10.95
C ALA A 48 -10.26 7.05 9.70
N THR A 49 -11.27 7.91 9.85
CA THR A 49 -12.14 8.32 8.74
C THR A 49 -11.39 9.14 7.68
N GLU A 50 -10.52 10.05 8.11
CA GLU A 50 -9.75 10.91 7.21
C GLU A 50 -8.63 10.15 6.51
N SER A 51 -7.91 9.29 7.24
CA SER A 51 -6.86 8.44 6.68
C SER A 51 -7.45 7.44 5.69
N THR A 52 -8.59 6.84 5.99
CA THR A 52 -9.28 5.93 5.06
C THR A 52 -9.73 6.63 3.78
N THR A 53 -10.36 7.80 3.90
CA THR A 53 -10.75 8.61 2.73
C THR A 53 -9.54 8.91 1.86
N ARG A 54 -8.48 9.44 2.48
CA ARG A 54 -7.21 9.76 1.81
C ARG A 54 -6.58 8.55 1.14
N LEU A 55 -6.62 7.38 1.80
CA LEU A 55 -6.12 6.13 1.25
C LEU A 55 -6.92 5.74 -0.01
N THR A 56 -8.25 5.79 0.04
CA THR A 56 -9.09 5.42 -1.12
C THR A 56 -8.91 6.33 -2.34
N GLU A 57 -8.62 7.62 -2.13
CA GLU A 57 -8.32 8.57 -3.21
C GLU A 57 -6.93 8.32 -3.81
N PHE A 58 -5.97 7.93 -2.98
CA PHE A 58 -4.57 7.74 -3.36
C PHE A 58 -4.28 6.39 -4.03
N VAL A 59 -4.93 5.32 -3.56
CA VAL A 59 -4.72 3.94 -4.02
C VAL A 59 -4.71 3.77 -5.54
N PRO A 60 -5.66 4.29 -6.35
CA PRO A 60 -5.63 4.07 -7.80
C PRO A 60 -4.37 4.62 -8.46
N GLU A 61 -3.91 5.81 -8.08
CA GLU A 61 -2.66 6.38 -8.60
C GLU A 61 -1.45 5.57 -8.13
N ALA A 62 -1.40 5.21 -6.84
CA ALA A 62 -0.29 4.45 -6.28
C ALA A 62 -0.14 3.07 -6.94
N LEU A 63 -1.23 2.36 -7.15
CA LEU A 63 -1.24 1.04 -7.80
C LEU A 63 -0.83 1.14 -9.27
N GLU A 64 -1.22 2.22 -9.97
CA GLU A 64 -0.77 2.47 -11.34
C GLU A 64 0.75 2.71 -11.40
N LEU A 65 1.28 3.58 -10.53
CA LEU A 65 2.72 3.88 -10.46
C LEU A 65 3.55 2.66 -10.04
N ALA A 66 2.96 1.76 -9.25
CA ALA A 66 3.56 0.49 -8.85
C ALA A 66 3.32 -0.66 -9.85
N HIS A 67 2.66 -0.40 -10.98
CA HIS A 67 2.31 -1.40 -12.00
C HIS A 67 1.52 -2.61 -11.47
N VAL A 68 0.69 -2.41 -10.44
CA VAL A 68 -0.16 -3.45 -9.87
C VAL A 68 -1.38 -3.68 -10.74
N ASN A 69 -1.68 -4.94 -11.03
CA ASN A 69 -2.92 -5.37 -11.67
C ASN A 69 -3.53 -6.56 -10.91
N PRO A 70 -4.87 -6.62 -10.73
CA PRO A 70 -5.89 -5.73 -11.32
C PRO A 70 -6.31 -4.56 -10.39
N ARG A 71 -5.72 -3.37 -10.59
CA ARG A 71 -5.88 -2.18 -9.71
C ARG A 71 -7.32 -1.71 -9.50
N ASP A 72 -8.18 -1.76 -10.52
CA ASP A 72 -9.56 -1.30 -10.41
C ASP A 72 -10.39 -2.16 -9.47
N GLN A 73 -10.15 -3.49 -9.49
CA GLN A 73 -10.80 -4.42 -8.56
C GLN A 73 -10.32 -4.21 -7.13
N ILE A 74 -9.03 -3.97 -6.93
CA ILE A 74 -8.45 -3.69 -5.60
C ILE A 74 -9.01 -2.38 -5.04
N THR A 75 -9.07 -1.34 -5.87
CA THR A 75 -9.63 -0.03 -5.50
C THR A 75 -11.12 -0.14 -5.17
N ALA A 76 -11.89 -0.87 -5.98
CA ALA A 76 -13.32 -1.09 -5.73
C ALA A 76 -13.55 -1.90 -4.45
N TRP A 77 -12.76 -2.94 -4.22
CA TRP A 77 -12.84 -3.75 -3.00
C TRP A 77 -12.54 -2.91 -1.76
N LEU A 78 -11.49 -2.08 -1.77
CA LEU A 78 -11.15 -1.19 -0.65
C LEU A 78 -12.32 -0.27 -0.33
N LYS A 79 -12.94 0.37 -1.35
CA LYS A 79 -14.10 1.26 -1.17
C LYS A 79 -15.29 0.57 -0.49
N GLN A 80 -15.44 -0.75 -0.64
CA GLN A 80 -16.50 -1.52 0.02
C GLN A 80 -16.16 -1.89 1.47
N HIS A 81 -14.91 -1.71 1.89
CA HIS A 81 -14.39 -2.18 3.17
C HIS A 81 -13.88 -1.07 4.08
N VAL A 82 -13.98 0.20 3.65
CA VAL A 82 -13.54 1.40 4.39
C VAL A 82 -14.12 1.49 5.81
N ASP A 83 -15.36 1.05 6.00
CA ASP A 83 -16.06 1.10 7.30
C ASP A 83 -15.64 -0.02 8.27
N LYS A 84 -14.73 -0.91 7.86
CA LYS A 84 -14.24 -2.02 8.70
C LYS A 84 -12.88 -1.66 9.32
N PRO A 85 -12.60 -2.11 10.56
CA PRO A 85 -11.28 -1.90 11.16
C PRO A 85 -10.19 -2.68 10.43
N ALA A 86 -10.52 -3.85 9.86
CA ALA A 86 -9.63 -4.61 9.00
C ALA A 86 -10.42 -5.48 8.02
N ALA A 87 -9.83 -5.78 6.87
CA ALA A 87 -10.35 -6.68 5.87
C ALA A 87 -9.21 -7.33 5.09
N LYS A 88 -9.43 -8.55 4.58
CA LYS A 88 -8.48 -9.21 3.69
C LYS A 88 -9.19 -9.95 2.59
N THR A 89 -8.56 -10.05 1.43
CA THR A 89 -9.05 -10.78 0.28
C THR A 89 -7.90 -11.19 -0.62
N THR A 90 -8.19 -12.01 -1.64
CA THR A 90 -7.27 -12.29 -2.73
C THR A 90 -7.89 -11.79 -4.02
N ILE A 91 -7.16 -10.96 -4.79
CA ILE A 91 -7.60 -10.40 -6.05
C ILE A 91 -6.49 -10.60 -7.09
N GLY A 92 -6.74 -11.47 -8.06
CA GLY A 92 -5.71 -11.89 -9.02
C GLY A 92 -4.55 -12.56 -8.30
N ASP A 93 -3.33 -12.08 -8.54
CA ASP A 93 -2.11 -12.56 -7.89
C ASP A 93 -1.77 -11.83 -6.58
N TRP A 94 -2.70 -11.07 -6.00
CA TRP A 94 -2.43 -10.25 -4.82
C TRP A 94 -3.29 -10.68 -3.65
N ASN A 95 -2.65 -10.95 -2.52
CA ASN A 95 -3.30 -10.88 -1.21
C ASN A 95 -3.39 -9.40 -0.84
N VAL A 96 -4.61 -8.93 -0.63
CA VAL A 96 -4.92 -7.53 -0.33
C VAL A 96 -5.41 -7.48 1.10
N GLU A 97 -4.73 -6.72 1.93
CA GLU A 97 -5.01 -6.56 3.35
C GLU A 97 -5.19 -5.09 3.65
N TYR A 98 -6.30 -4.73 4.27
CA TYR A 98 -6.64 -3.39 4.69
C TYR A 98 -6.80 -3.39 6.21
N SER A 99 -6.25 -2.38 6.87
CA SER A 99 -6.37 -2.19 8.31
C SER A 99 -6.39 -0.70 8.64
N THR A 100 -7.10 -0.34 9.70
CA THR A 100 -7.03 0.98 10.32
C THR A 100 -6.50 0.86 11.74
N GLU A 101 -5.58 1.76 12.07
CA GLU A 101 -5.05 1.92 13.41
C GLU A 101 -5.73 3.14 14.03
N VAL A 102 -6.53 2.90 15.06
CA VAL A 102 -7.40 3.92 15.67
C VAL A 102 -7.04 4.25 17.12
N ASP A 103 -6.28 3.37 17.78
CA ASP A 103 -5.90 3.45 19.20
C ASP A 103 -4.37 3.40 19.40
N THR A 104 -3.59 3.91 18.43
CA THR A 104 -2.13 3.94 18.49
C THR A 104 -1.59 5.37 18.52
N GLU A 105 -0.32 5.53 18.90
CA GLU A 105 0.38 6.85 18.86
C GLU A 105 0.44 7.44 17.44
N ALA A 106 0.22 6.63 16.40
CA ALA A 106 0.19 7.03 15.01
C ALA A 106 -1.05 6.44 14.31
N PRO A 107 -2.25 7.04 14.48
CA PRO A 107 -3.44 6.56 13.82
C PRO A 107 -3.33 6.69 12.29
N GLY A 108 -3.91 5.73 11.58
CA GLY A 108 -3.78 5.68 10.12
C GLY A 108 -4.57 4.55 9.48
N ALA A 109 -4.53 4.52 8.15
CA ALA A 109 -5.10 3.48 7.33
C ALA A 109 -4.01 2.90 6.44
N ILE A 110 -3.97 1.57 6.35
CA ILE A 110 -2.93 0.83 5.63
C ILE A 110 -3.60 -0.14 4.67
N LEU A 111 -3.13 -0.17 3.43
CA LEU A 111 -3.43 -1.19 2.43
C LEU A 111 -2.13 -1.89 2.05
N THR A 112 -1.99 -3.15 2.40
CA THR A 112 -0.85 -4.00 2.05
C THR A 112 -1.26 -4.94 0.92
N LEU A 113 -0.42 -5.04 -0.10
CA LEU A 113 -0.54 -5.95 -1.21
C LEU A 113 0.68 -6.88 -1.20
N THR A 114 0.42 -8.17 -1.07
CA THR A 114 1.44 -9.21 -1.08
C THR A 114 1.25 -10.09 -2.29
N ASP A 115 2.30 -10.21 -3.10
CA ASP A 115 2.32 -11.01 -4.30
C ASP A 115 2.25 -12.51 -3.97
N THR A 116 1.22 -13.20 -4.45
CA THR A 116 1.01 -14.64 -4.20
C THR A 116 1.92 -15.53 -5.03
N LEU A 117 2.49 -15.00 -6.13
CA LEU A 117 3.48 -15.71 -6.94
C LEU A 117 4.87 -15.68 -6.33
N CYS A 118 5.08 -14.84 -5.32
CA CYS A 118 6.31 -14.75 -4.59
C CYS A 118 6.42 -15.94 -3.63
N LYS A 119 7.32 -16.88 -3.94
CA LYS A 119 7.49 -18.16 -3.21
C LYS A 119 8.65 -18.18 -2.20
N ALA A 120 9.51 -17.16 -2.18
CA ALA A 120 10.64 -17.03 -1.25
C ALA A 120 11.00 -15.55 -1.04
N ASN A 121 11.27 -15.14 0.21
CA ASN A 121 11.69 -13.78 0.62
C ASN A 121 10.69 -12.66 0.25
N CYS A 122 9.41 -12.91 0.51
CA CYS A 122 8.28 -12.05 0.14
C CYS A 122 7.66 -11.33 1.35
N GLY A 123 8.29 -11.42 2.50
CA GLY A 123 8.00 -10.59 3.67
C GLY A 123 9.27 -9.88 4.09
N ALA A 124 9.13 -8.76 4.81
CA ALA A 124 10.16 -8.40 5.78
C ALA A 124 10.40 -9.64 6.64
N GLU A 125 11.61 -10.16 6.62
CA GLU A 125 12.08 -10.99 7.73
C GLU A 125 12.48 -10.09 8.89
#